data_AF-A0AAD6XQT2-F1
#
_entry.id   AF-A0AAD6XQT2-F1
#
_cell.length_a   1.000
_cell.length_b   1.000
_cell.length_c   1.000
_cell.angle_alpha   90.00
_cell.angle_beta   90.00
_cell.angle_gamma   90.00
#
_symmetry.space_group_name_H-M   'P 1'
#
loop_
_entity.id
_entity.type
_entity.pdbx_description
1 polymer ?
#
loop_
_entity_poly.entity_id
_entity_poly.type
_entity_poly.pdbx_seq_one_letter_code
_entity_poly.pdbx_strand_id
1 'polypeptide(L)'
;PEAFDPERFLRDGKDIDPAFGFGRRSCPGKIMALDTLWIMIASLLAVFDIAKPIGPDGEPIEPPAGFVADLGLSPLPFECAMKPRSEAAAKLIR
;
A
#
# COMPACT_ATOMS: atom_id res chain seq x y z
N PRO A 1 -2.79 7.64 17.58
CA PRO A 1 -2.31 7.40 16.20
C PRO A 1 -1.68 6.02 15.95
N GLU A 2 -1.55 5.16 16.97
CA GLU A 2 -0.93 3.84 16.86
C GLU A 2 -1.80 2.80 16.11
N ALA A 3 -3.12 3.02 16.08
CA ALA A 3 -4.04 2.21 15.29
C ALA A 3 -4.15 2.72 13.84
N PHE A 4 -4.19 1.77 12.89
CA PHE A 4 -4.52 2.06 11.49
C PHE A 4 -6.03 2.29 11.36
N ASP A 5 -6.45 3.55 11.20
CA ASP A 5 -7.85 3.98 11.05
C ASP A 5 -8.00 4.85 9.78
N PRO A 6 -8.35 4.25 8.63
CA PRO A 6 -8.58 4.98 7.38
C PRO A 6 -9.85 5.85 7.41
N GLU A 7 -10.85 5.51 8.22
CA GLU A 7 -12.13 6.22 8.23
C GLU A 7 -12.01 7.64 8.78
N ARG A 8 -10.95 7.93 9.54
CA ARG A 8 -10.65 9.30 10.03
C ARG A 8 -10.63 10.34 8.91
N PHE A 9 -10.16 9.95 7.72
CA PHE A 9 -10.08 10.82 6.53
C PHE A 9 -11.46 11.09 5.90
N LEU A 10 -12.52 10.39 6.33
CA LEU A 10 -13.90 10.60 5.86
C LEU A 10 -14.72 11.48 6.82
N ARG A 11 -14.29 11.65 8.08
CA ARG A 11 -15.07 12.30 9.15
C ARG A 11 -14.77 13.78 9.26
N ASP A 12 -13.49 14.15 9.33
CA ASP A 12 -13.04 15.51 9.62
C ASP A 12 -12.22 16.05 8.45
N GLY A 13 -12.73 17.04 7.73
CA GLY A 13 -12.10 17.63 6.52
C GLY A 13 -10.79 18.40 6.74
N LYS A 14 -10.04 18.11 7.81
CA LYS A 14 -8.72 18.69 8.13
C LYS A 14 -7.72 17.59 8.40
N ASP A 15 -7.14 17.06 7.33
CA ASP A 15 -6.02 16.14 7.42
C ASP A 15 -4.70 16.89 7.27
N ILE A 16 -3.90 16.82 8.32
CA ILE A 16 -2.49 17.21 8.26
C ILE A 16 -1.71 15.97 7.83
N ASP A 17 -1.07 16.06 6.66
CA ASP A 17 -0.19 15.01 6.15
C ASP A 17 1.27 15.39 6.43
N PRO A 18 1.86 14.89 7.53
CA PRO A 18 3.25 15.18 7.88
C PRO A 18 4.27 14.47 6.98
N ALA A 19 3.86 13.46 6.19
CA ALA A 19 4.79 12.62 5.44
C ALA A 19 5.57 13.40 4.36
N PHE A 20 5.00 14.49 3.86
CA PHE A 20 5.63 15.37 2.88
C PHE A 20 6.21 16.65 3.49
N GLY A 21 6.30 16.76 4.82
CA GLY A 21 6.86 17.94 5.50
C GLY A 21 6.01 19.21 5.37
N PHE A 22 6.57 20.34 5.82
CA PHE A 22 5.84 21.58 6.04
C PHE A 22 6.54 22.83 5.50
N GLY A 23 5.74 23.85 5.18
CA GLY A 23 6.24 25.18 4.81
C GLY A 23 7.07 25.18 3.53
N ARG A 24 8.11 26.03 3.48
CA ARG A 24 8.93 26.24 2.27
C ARG A 24 9.74 25.02 1.81
N ARG A 25 9.85 23.98 2.65
CA ARG A 25 10.56 22.73 2.34
C ARG A 25 9.63 21.51 2.31
N SER A 26 8.32 21.73 2.16
CA SER A 26 7.41 20.63 1.84
C SER A 26 7.84 19.96 0.54
N CYS A 27 7.73 18.65 0.47
CA CYS A 27 8.12 17.87 -0.69
C CYS A 27 7.39 18.39 -1.95
N PRO A 28 8.13 18.88 -2.95
CA PRO A 28 7.52 19.41 -4.17
C PRO A 28 6.81 18.32 -4.98
N GLY A 29 7.18 17.05 -4.77
CA GLY A 29 6.57 15.89 -5.43
C GLY A 29 5.28 15.38 -4.80
N LYS A 30 4.74 16.02 -3.76
CA LYS A 30 3.57 15.52 -3.00
C LYS A 30 2.41 15.13 -3.91
N ILE A 31 1.98 16.03 -4.79
CA ILE A 31 0.79 15.81 -5.64
C ILE A 31 1.04 14.65 -6.60
N MET A 32 2.19 14.66 -7.29
CA MET A 32 2.57 13.57 -8.18
C MET A 32 2.65 12.22 -7.46
N ALA A 33 3.22 12.17 -6.25
CA ALA A 33 3.34 10.95 -5.47
C ALA A 33 1.96 10.42 -5.07
N LEU A 34 1.06 11.28 -4.61
CA LEU A 34 -0.31 10.89 -4.23
C LEU A 34 -1.11 10.38 -5.44
N ASP A 35 -1.05 11.09 -6.57
CA ASP A 35 -1.74 10.67 -7.81
C ASP A 35 -1.18 9.34 -8.33
N THR A 36 0.15 9.17 -8.27
CA THR A 36 0.82 7.93 -8.68
C THR A 36 0.43 6.77 -7.77
N LEU A 37 0.43 6.96 -6.45
CA LEU A 37 0.01 5.94 -5.50
C LEU A 37 -1.47 5.57 -5.69
N TRP A 38 -2.32 6.57 -5.92
CA TRP A 38 -3.75 6.36 -6.15
C TRP A 38 -3.98 5.46 -7.37
N ILE A 39 -3.41 5.82 -8.53
CA ILE A 39 -3.63 5.05 -9.75
C ILE A 39 -2.99 3.66 -9.67
N MET A 40 -1.81 3.52 -9.05
CA MET A 40 -1.18 2.22 -8.86
C MET A 40 -2.05 1.30 -7.98
N ILE A 41 -2.50 1.79 -6.83
CA ILE A 41 -3.33 1.00 -5.89
C ILE A 41 -4.67 0.64 -6.55
N ALA A 42 -5.35 1.61 -7.18
CA ALA A 42 -6.60 1.36 -7.88
C ALA A 42 -6.45 0.33 -9.00
N SER A 43 -5.36 0.40 -9.78
CA SER A 43 -5.08 -0.54 -10.85
C SER A 43 -4.83 -1.96 -10.31
N LEU A 44 -4.00 -2.09 -9.27
CA LEU A 44 -3.73 -3.38 -8.63
C LEU A 44 -5.02 -4.01 -8.09
N LEU A 45 -5.83 -3.24 -7.36
CA LEU A 45 -7.11 -3.73 -6.81
C LEU A 45 -8.16 -3.99 -7.91
N ALA A 46 -8.08 -3.34 -9.06
CA ALA A 46 -8.97 -3.60 -10.18
C ALA A 46 -8.73 -4.97 -10.81
N VAL A 47 -7.50 -5.49 -10.78
CA VAL A 47 -7.15 -6.75 -11.47
C VAL A 47 -6.78 -7.91 -10.56
N PHE A 48 -6.33 -7.66 -9.33
CA PHE A 48 -5.84 -8.70 -8.43
C PHE A 48 -6.64 -8.78 -7.13
N ASP A 49 -6.83 -10.01 -6.63
CA ASP A 49 -7.05 -10.30 -5.23
C ASP A 49 -5.67 -10.47 -4.56
N ILE A 50 -5.41 -9.64 -3.54
CA ILE A 50 -4.15 -9.59 -2.80
C ILE A 50 -4.33 -10.36 -1.49
N ALA A 51 -3.49 -11.36 -1.27
CA ALA A 51 -3.59 -12.24 -0.11
C ALA A 51 -2.20 -12.63 0.44
N LYS A 52 -2.19 -13.14 1.67
CA LYS A 52 -1.01 -13.80 2.23
C LYS A 52 -0.70 -15.07 1.45
N PRO A 53 0.58 -15.39 1.19
CA PRO A 53 0.94 -16.68 0.63
C PRO A 53 0.62 -17.80 1.63
N ILE A 54 0.34 -18.99 1.12
CA ILE A 54 0.07 -20.18 1.92
C ILE A 54 1.36 -21.01 1.98
N GLY A 55 1.78 -21.33 3.20
CA GLY A 55 2.98 -22.11 3.47
C GLY A 55 2.82 -23.60 3.15
N PRO A 56 3.91 -24.38 3.24
CA PRO A 56 3.88 -25.82 3.03
C PRO A 56 3.00 -26.59 4.03
N ASP A 57 2.74 -25.99 5.19
CA ASP A 57 1.85 -26.49 6.24
C ASP A 57 0.36 -26.19 5.97
N GLY A 58 0.04 -25.44 4.92
CA GLY A 58 -1.32 -25.04 4.57
C GLY A 58 -1.79 -23.77 5.28
N GLU A 59 -0.95 -23.13 6.09
CA GLU A 59 -1.31 -21.93 6.85
C GLU A 59 -0.83 -20.64 6.16
N PRO A 60 -1.49 -19.48 6.38
CA PRO A 60 -1.02 -18.20 5.87
C PRO A 60 0.32 -17.79 6.48
N ILE A 61 1.25 -17.35 5.65
CA ILE A 61 2.53 -16.79 6.10
C ILE A 61 2.31 -15.32 6.49
N GLU A 62 2.53 -15.00 7.76
CA GLU A 62 2.48 -13.63 8.26
C GLU A 62 3.71 -12.83 7.80
N PRO A 63 3.53 -11.61 7.25
CA PRO A 63 4.65 -10.73 6.97
C PRO A 63 5.45 -10.42 8.26
N PRO A 64 6.79 -10.41 8.20
CA PRO A 64 7.61 -10.05 9.35
C PRO A 64 7.31 -8.62 9.81
N ALA A 65 7.16 -8.44 11.12
CA ALA A 65 7.07 -7.12 11.71
C ALA A 65 8.46 -6.46 11.75
N GLY A 66 8.58 -5.25 11.19
CA GLY A 66 9.80 -4.46 11.26
C GLY A 66 10.08 -3.69 9.98
N PHE A 67 11.18 -2.94 10.02
CA PHE A 67 11.61 -2.09 8.92
C PHE A 67 13.07 -2.34 8.59
N VAL A 68 13.43 -2.14 7.32
CA VAL A 68 14.82 -2.08 6.89
C VAL A 68 15.44 -0.82 7.49
N ALA A 69 16.65 -0.95 8.04
CA ALA A 69 17.43 0.20 8.51
C ALA A 69 18.06 0.94 7.31
N ASP A 70 17.27 1.79 6.66
CA ASP A 70 17.71 2.63 5.54
C ASP A 70 17.34 4.12 5.74
N LEU A 71 17.54 4.95 4.71
CA LEU A 71 17.25 6.39 4.76
C LEU A 71 15.75 6.70 4.95
N GLY A 72 14.88 5.79 4.52
CA GLY A 72 13.43 5.85 4.65
C GLY A 72 12.88 4.82 5.63
N LEU A 73 11.58 4.57 5.53
CA LEU A 73 10.87 3.58 6.34
C LEU A 73 10.26 2.54 5.42
N SER A 74 11.04 1.53 5.07
CA SER A 74 10.63 0.41 4.22
C SER A 74 10.34 -0.82 5.09
N PRO A 75 9.23 -1.56 4.89
CA PRO A 75 9.01 -2.80 5.61
C PRO A 75 10.11 -3.82 5.30
N LEU A 76 10.34 -4.76 6.22
CA LEU A 76 11.19 -5.92 5.92
C LEU A 76 10.65 -6.68 4.69
N PRO A 77 11.51 -7.31 3.86
CA PRO A 77 11.06 -8.08 2.71
C PRO A 77 10.04 -9.16 3.10
N PHE A 78 8.94 -9.25 2.34
CA PHE A 78 7.88 -10.22 2.55
C PHE A 78 7.30 -10.71 1.21
N GLU A 79 6.75 -11.92 1.23
CA GLU A 79 6.06 -12.48 0.07
C GLU A 79 4.58 -12.11 0.06
N CYS A 80 3.99 -12.00 -1.13
CA CYS A 80 2.59 -11.68 -1.33
C CYS A 80 2.01 -12.55 -2.45
N ALA A 81 0.81 -13.09 -2.25
CA ALA A 81 0.07 -13.76 -3.30
C ALA A 81 -0.82 -12.74 -4.04
N MET A 82 -0.61 -12.58 -5.35
CA MET A 82 -1.44 -11.75 -6.22
C MET A 82 -2.11 -12.64 -7.25
N LYS A 83 -3.43 -12.81 -7.16
CA LYS A 83 -4.21 -13.68 -8.06
C LYS A 83 -5.11 -12.81 -8.93
N PRO A 84 -5.17 -13.01 -10.25
CA PRO A 84 -6.14 -12.29 -11.08
C PRO A 84 -7.55 -12.54 -10.56
N ARG A 85 -8.30 -11.47 -10.30
CA ARG A 85 -9.61 -11.56 -9.62
C ARG A 85 -10.74 -12.10 -10.49
N SER A 86 -10.52 -12.20 -11.79
CA SER A 86 -11.46 -12.76 -12.77
C SER A 86 -10.74 -13.23 -14.03
N GLU A 87 -11.42 -14.04 -14.85
CA GLU A 87 -10.89 -14.42 -16.18
C GLU A 87 -10.68 -13.23 -17.09
N ALA A 88 -11.54 -12.21 -17.02
CA ALA A 88 -11.39 -10.98 -17.78
C ALA A 88 -10.12 -10.22 -17.36
N ALA A 89 -9.88 -10.11 -16.04
CA ALA A 89 -8.64 -9.52 -15.52
C ALA A 89 -7.41 -10.34 -15.95
N ALA A 90 -7.50 -11.67 -15.91
CA ALA A 90 -6.41 -12.54 -16.36
C ALA A 90 -6.10 -12.38 -17.86
N LYS A 91 -7.12 -12.16 -18.70
CA LYS A 91 -6.95 -11.86 -20.14
C LYS A 91 -6.38 -10.47 -20.40
N LEU A 92 -6.69 -9.49 -19.55
CA LEU A 92 -6.21 -8.11 -19.70
C LEU A 92 -4.69 -8.00 -19.48
N ILE A 93 -4.15 -8.80 -18.55
CA ILE A 93 -2.74 -8.72 -18.11
C ILE A 93 -1.83 -9.80 -18.73
N ARG A 94 -2.36 -10.64 -19.63
CA ARG A 94 -1.63 -11.73 -20.30
C ARG A 94 -1.47 -11.47 -21.78
#